data_AF-A0A940Z8T4-F1
#
_entry.id   AF-A0A940Z8T4-F1
#
_cell.length_a   1.000
_cell.length_b   1.000
_cell.length_c   1.000
_cell.angle_alpha   90.00
_cell.angle_beta   90.00
_cell.angle_gamma   90.00
#
_symmetry.space_group_name_H-M   'P 1'
#
loop_
_entity.id
_entity.type
_entity.pdbx_description
1 polymer ?
#
loop_
_entity_poly.entity_id
_entity_poly.type
_entity_poly.pdbx_seq_one_letter_code
_entity_poly.pdbx_strand_id
1 'polypeptide(L)'
;MHVGRPGFITTPGIISGLLTILIVVAVSLARGGALFSPGPLNAKAGAQLGGITSHADLSSKCSACHTAFWQRATLADRCVVCHADITTQQQEPASIHGMVYKGDPGISCRKCHPDHRGTEAPLTDMQNLYFPHDLTGYFLIAHQKQSDGTSFICSDCHGNDF
;
A
#
# COMPACT_ATOMS: atom_id res chain seq x y z
N MET A 1 -46.58 -25.33 -6.66
CA MET A 1 -45.33 -24.52 -6.75
C MET A 1 -44.13 -25.46 -6.72
N HIS A 2 -43.58 -25.82 -7.89
CA HIS A 2 -42.35 -26.60 -7.97
C HIS A 2 -41.17 -25.63 -7.94
N VAL A 3 -40.43 -25.63 -6.83
CA VAL A 3 -39.13 -24.96 -6.76
C VAL A 3 -38.16 -25.82 -7.57
N GLY A 4 -37.95 -25.47 -8.84
CA GLY A 4 -36.91 -26.09 -9.65
C GLY A 4 -35.55 -25.89 -8.97
N ARG A 5 -34.78 -26.97 -8.82
CA ARG A 5 -33.41 -26.87 -8.30
C ARG A 5 -32.62 -25.94 -9.22
N PRO A 6 -31.94 -24.91 -8.69
CA PRO A 6 -31.10 -24.04 -9.50
C PRO A 6 -30.07 -24.88 -10.27
N GLY A 7 -29.83 -24.55 -11.54
CA GLY A 7 -28.97 -25.34 -12.43
C GLY A 7 -27.57 -25.65 -11.90
N PHE A 8 -27.04 -24.80 -11.00
CA PHE A 8 -25.74 -25.01 -10.34
C PHE A 8 -25.74 -26.09 -9.24
N ILE A 9 -26.90 -26.52 -8.74
CA ILE A 9 -27.05 -27.60 -7.74
C ILE A 9 -27.44 -28.94 -8.40
N THR A 10 -27.26 -29.03 -9.71
CA THR A 10 -27.38 -30.29 -10.47
C THR A 10 -26.04 -31.02 -10.44
N THR A 11 -26.04 -32.35 -10.51
CA THR A 11 -24.81 -33.16 -10.58
C THR A 11 -23.80 -32.65 -11.62
N PRO A 12 -24.17 -32.37 -12.89
CA PRO A 12 -23.23 -31.80 -13.85
C PRO A 12 -22.77 -30.38 -13.46
N GLY A 13 -23.63 -29.56 -12.85
CA GLY A 13 -23.26 -28.24 -12.34
C GLY A 13 -22.19 -28.31 -11.23
N ILE A 14 -22.34 -29.25 -10.30
CA ILE A 14 -21.37 -29.49 -9.22
C ILE A 14 -20.04 -29.99 -9.79
N ILE A 15 -20.07 -30.95 -10.72
CA ILE A 15 -18.85 -31.48 -11.36
C ILE A 15 -18.09 -30.36 -12.09
N SER A 16 -18.79 -29.58 -12.92
CA SER A 16 -18.19 -28.46 -13.63
C SER A 16 -17.61 -27.41 -12.66
N GLY A 17 -18.36 -27.07 -11.60
CA GLY A 17 -17.89 -26.12 -10.58
C GLY A 17 -16.62 -26.58 -9.86
N LEU A 18 -16.56 -27.84 -9.44
CA LEU A 18 -15.37 -28.43 -8.81
C LEU A 18 -14.18 -28.46 -9.77
N LEU A 19 -14.42 -28.82 -11.04
CA LEU A 19 -13.38 -28.86 -12.06
C LEU A 19 -12.83 -27.46 -12.35
N THR A 20 -13.69 -26.44 -12.43
CA THR A 20 -13.26 -25.04 -12.54
C THR A 20 -12.43 -24.60 -11.33
N ILE A 21 -12.84 -24.91 -10.11
CA ILE A 21 -12.07 -24.59 -8.89
C ILE A 21 -10.69 -25.25 -8.94
N LEU A 22 -10.62 -26.53 -9.29
CA LEU A 22 -9.36 -27.27 -9.43
C LEU A 22 -8.42 -26.63 -10.44
N ILE A 23 -8.93 -26.25 -11.62
CA ILE A 23 -8.14 -25.58 -12.65
C ILE A 23 -7.64 -24.23 -12.16
N VAL A 24 -8.51 -23.41 -11.55
CA VAL A 24 -8.13 -22.09 -11.03
C VAL A 24 -7.04 -22.22 -9.96
N VAL A 25 -7.20 -23.17 -9.03
CA VAL A 25 -6.20 -23.42 -7.99
C VAL A 25 -4.87 -23.88 -8.60
N ALA A 26 -4.90 -24.84 -9.54
CA ALA A 26 -3.69 -25.33 -10.20
C ALA A 26 -2.95 -24.22 -10.97
N VAL A 27 -3.67 -23.39 -11.74
CA VAL A 27 -3.08 -22.25 -12.47
C VAL A 27 -2.54 -21.21 -11.52
N SER A 28 -3.26 -20.92 -10.43
CA SER A 28 -2.84 -19.93 -9.42
C SER A 28 -1.55 -20.35 -8.73
N LEU A 29 -1.43 -21.64 -8.37
CA LEU A 29 -0.22 -22.20 -7.79
C LEU A 29 0.94 -22.21 -8.80
N ALA A 30 0.68 -22.57 -10.06
CA ALA A 30 1.71 -22.61 -11.10
C ALA A 30 2.25 -21.22 -11.49
N ARG A 31 1.41 -20.17 -11.42
CA ARG A 31 1.77 -18.80 -11.82
C ARG A 31 2.03 -17.87 -10.64
N GLY A 32 2.15 -18.40 -9.42
CA GLY A 32 2.46 -17.61 -8.22
C GLY A 32 1.47 -16.48 -7.94
N GLY A 33 0.20 -16.65 -8.32
CA GLY A 33 -0.82 -15.61 -8.11
C GLY A 33 -0.75 -14.40 -9.05
N ALA A 34 0.09 -14.41 -10.09
CA ALA A 34 0.20 -13.30 -11.06
C ALA A 34 -1.14 -12.93 -11.73
N LEU A 35 -2.07 -13.89 -11.82
CA LEU A 35 -3.43 -13.67 -12.32
C LEU A 35 -4.23 -12.64 -11.50
N PHE A 36 -3.82 -12.40 -10.26
CA PHE A 36 -4.45 -11.48 -9.32
C PHE A 36 -3.56 -10.25 -9.03
N SER A 37 -2.51 -10.02 -9.83
CA SER A 37 -1.66 -8.85 -9.65
C SER A 37 -2.41 -7.59 -10.05
N PRO A 38 -2.52 -6.58 -9.16
CA PRO A 38 -3.18 -5.31 -9.48
C PRO A 38 -2.33 -4.40 -10.40
N GLY A 39 -1.09 -4.79 -10.71
CA GLY A 39 -0.18 -4.03 -11.57
C GLY A 39 1.28 -4.36 -11.28
N PRO A 40 2.22 -3.86 -12.10
CA PRO A 40 3.65 -4.01 -11.84
C PRO A 40 4.07 -3.23 -10.59
N LEU A 41 4.97 -3.85 -9.82
CA LEU A 41 5.62 -3.21 -8.66
C LEU A 41 6.61 -2.14 -9.12
N ASN A 42 6.88 -1.17 -8.24
CA ASN A 42 7.90 -0.15 -8.49
C ASN A 42 9.31 -0.76 -8.65
N ALA A 43 10.07 -0.29 -9.64
CA ALA A 43 11.42 -0.76 -9.97
C ALA A 43 12.52 0.27 -9.61
N LYS A 44 12.18 1.35 -8.93
CA LYS A 44 13.14 2.37 -8.50
C LYS A 44 14.08 1.77 -7.47
N ALA A 45 15.35 1.69 -7.84
CA ALA A 45 16.39 1.17 -6.95
C ALA A 45 16.62 2.11 -5.76
N GLY A 46 16.80 1.52 -4.59
CA GLY A 46 17.16 2.20 -3.35
C GLY A 46 18.34 1.52 -2.66
N ALA A 47 18.48 1.78 -1.36
CA ALA A 47 19.38 1.02 -0.51
C ALA A 47 18.98 -0.46 -0.51
N GLN A 48 19.96 -1.36 -0.40
CA GLN A 48 19.67 -2.79 -0.31
C GLN A 48 19.06 -3.11 1.05
N LEU A 49 17.79 -3.52 1.06
CA LEU A 49 17.02 -3.86 2.26
C LEU A 49 16.41 -5.24 2.09
N GLY A 50 16.50 -6.09 3.11
CA GLY A 50 15.95 -7.47 3.03
C GLY A 50 16.49 -8.30 1.86
N GLY A 51 17.66 -7.95 1.32
CA GLY A 51 18.30 -8.65 0.20
C GLY A 51 17.84 -8.23 -1.21
N ILE A 52 16.98 -7.21 -1.33
CA ILE A 52 16.52 -6.65 -2.61
C ILE A 52 16.94 -5.18 -2.76
N THR A 53 16.94 -4.65 -3.96
CA THR A 53 17.22 -3.21 -4.23
C THR A 53 15.99 -2.45 -4.70
N SER A 54 14.94 -3.14 -5.15
CA SER A 54 13.67 -2.54 -5.54
C SER A 54 12.49 -3.50 -5.27
N HIS A 55 11.27 -2.97 -5.14
CA HIS A 55 10.10 -3.83 -4.95
C HIS A 55 9.82 -4.74 -6.17
N ALA A 56 10.26 -4.37 -7.37
CA ALA A 56 10.16 -5.21 -8.57
C ALA A 56 10.86 -6.57 -8.42
N ASP A 57 11.89 -6.68 -7.58
CA ASP A 57 12.58 -7.93 -7.25
C ASP A 57 11.64 -8.95 -6.54
N LEU A 58 10.51 -8.47 -6.00
CA LEU A 58 9.48 -9.26 -5.31
C LEU A 58 8.26 -9.56 -6.19
N SER A 59 8.31 -9.26 -7.49
CA SER A 59 7.19 -9.45 -8.43
C SER A 59 6.59 -10.87 -8.46
N SER A 60 7.36 -11.89 -8.11
CA SER A 60 6.92 -13.29 -8.00
C SER A 60 6.71 -13.78 -6.55
N LYS A 61 6.89 -12.91 -5.56
CA LYS A 61 6.86 -13.22 -4.12
C LYS A 61 5.78 -12.41 -3.40
N CYS A 62 4.52 -12.54 -3.80
CA CYS A 62 3.40 -11.76 -3.25
C CYS A 62 3.28 -11.84 -1.70
N SER A 63 3.63 -13.00 -1.14
CA SER A 63 3.62 -13.26 0.31
C SER A 63 4.71 -12.51 1.08
N ALA A 64 5.65 -11.85 0.39
CA ALA A 64 6.62 -10.95 1.01
C ALA A 64 5.92 -9.76 1.67
N CYS A 65 4.80 -9.28 1.12
CA CYS A 65 4.04 -8.14 1.65
C CYS A 65 2.62 -8.53 2.08
N HIS A 66 1.95 -9.42 1.33
CA HIS A 66 0.58 -9.82 1.63
C HIS A 66 0.54 -10.99 2.61
N THR A 67 -0.16 -10.79 3.72
CA THR A 67 -0.43 -11.85 4.69
C THR A 67 -1.69 -12.61 4.33
N ALA A 68 -1.71 -13.91 4.64
CA ALA A 68 -2.92 -14.70 4.45
C ALA A 68 -3.98 -14.30 5.48
N PHE A 69 -5.27 -14.43 5.13
CA PHE A 69 -6.36 -13.96 6.00
C PHE A 69 -6.43 -14.66 7.37
N TRP A 70 -5.82 -15.84 7.51
CA TRP A 70 -5.72 -16.58 8.78
C TRP A 70 -4.47 -16.21 9.61
N GLN A 71 -3.56 -15.41 9.06
CA GLN A 71 -2.40 -14.90 9.79
C GLN A 71 -2.80 -13.66 10.58
N ARG A 72 -2.25 -13.52 11.79
CA ARG A 72 -2.40 -12.30 12.58
C ARG A 72 -1.55 -11.13 12.06
N ALA A 73 -0.46 -11.46 11.36
CA ALA A 73 0.43 -10.46 10.78
C ALA A 73 -0.33 -9.63 9.75
N THR A 74 0.00 -8.36 9.72
CA THR A 74 -0.52 -7.36 8.78
C THR A 74 0.48 -7.10 7.67
N LEU A 75 0.05 -6.35 6.65
CA LEU A 75 0.96 -5.85 5.62
C LEU A 75 2.01 -4.89 6.21
N ALA A 76 1.66 -4.09 7.22
CA ALA A 76 2.61 -3.21 7.90
C ALA A 76 3.73 -4.02 8.60
N ASP A 77 3.37 -5.14 9.25
CA ASP A 77 4.35 -6.04 9.87
C ASP A 77 5.35 -6.60 8.86
N ARG A 78 4.92 -6.81 7.60
CA ARG A 78 5.79 -7.27 6.52
C ARG A 78 6.72 -6.18 6.01
N CYS A 79 6.23 -4.94 5.87
CA CYS A 79 7.05 -3.81 5.41
C CYS A 79 8.27 -3.59 6.33
N VAL A 80 8.06 -3.63 7.65
CA VAL A 80 9.12 -3.35 8.63
C VAL A 80 10.15 -4.48 8.78
N VAL A 81 9.94 -5.64 8.16
CA VAL A 81 10.97 -6.70 8.08
C VAL A 81 12.19 -6.21 7.29
N CYS A 82 11.95 -5.47 6.19
CA CYS A 82 13.02 -4.88 5.37
C CYS A 82 13.30 -3.43 5.79
N HIS A 83 12.27 -2.68 6.17
CA HIS A 83 12.37 -1.29 6.61
C HIS A 83 12.51 -1.17 8.13
N ALA A 84 13.50 -1.86 8.70
CA ALA A 84 13.66 -1.98 10.17
C ALA A 84 13.83 -0.63 10.88
N ASP A 85 14.53 0.33 10.28
CA ASP A 85 14.74 1.66 10.91
C ASP A 85 13.44 2.45 11.11
N ILE A 86 12.39 2.12 10.34
CA ILE A 86 11.08 2.78 10.45
C ILE A 86 10.41 2.45 11.78
N THR A 87 10.66 1.29 12.38
CA THR A 87 10.08 0.97 13.69
C THR A 87 10.60 1.92 14.76
N THR A 88 11.87 2.32 14.67
CA THR A 88 12.46 3.31 15.57
C THR A 88 11.88 4.70 15.31
N GLN A 89 11.71 5.08 14.04
CA GLN A 89 11.11 6.38 13.69
C GLN A 89 9.66 6.48 14.18
N GLN A 90 8.86 5.43 14.05
CA GLN A 90 7.47 5.41 14.54
C GLN A 90 7.37 5.67 16.06
N GLN A 91 8.39 5.31 16.83
CA GLN A 91 8.45 5.53 18.27
C GLN A 91 9.02 6.91 18.64
N GLU A 92 9.78 7.53 17.73
CA GLU A 92 10.42 8.83 17.93
C GLU A 92 9.44 9.98 17.56
N PRO A 93 8.90 10.73 18.55
CA PRO A 93 7.89 11.74 18.29
C PRO A 93 8.38 12.91 17.44
N ALA A 94 9.69 13.14 17.39
CA ALA A 94 10.29 14.17 16.54
C ALA A 94 10.42 13.75 15.07
N SER A 95 10.24 12.45 14.74
CA SER A 95 10.30 11.97 13.36
C SER A 95 8.95 12.16 12.66
N ILE A 96 8.97 12.27 11.32
CA ILE A 96 7.73 12.39 10.52
C ILE A 96 6.81 11.18 10.74
N HIS A 97 7.36 9.97 10.74
CA HIS A 97 6.57 8.77 10.98
C HIS A 97 5.98 8.75 12.40
N GLY A 98 6.74 9.15 13.42
CA GLY A 98 6.25 9.23 14.79
C GLY A 98 5.14 10.28 14.97
N MET A 99 5.27 11.45 14.35
CA MET A 99 4.22 12.48 14.33
C MET A 99 2.93 11.96 13.69
N VAL A 100 3.05 11.31 12.54
CA VAL A 100 1.90 10.75 11.80
C VAL A 100 1.24 9.62 12.58
N TYR A 101 2.00 8.68 13.14
CA TYR A 101 1.46 7.58 13.95
C TYR A 101 0.87 8.05 15.28
N LYS A 102 1.38 9.13 15.86
CA LYS A 102 0.76 9.75 17.05
C LYS A 102 -0.62 10.32 16.72
N GLY A 103 -0.80 10.88 15.52
CA GLY A 103 -2.09 11.40 15.04
C GLY A 103 -3.08 10.33 14.59
N ASP A 104 -2.59 9.27 13.94
CA ASP A 104 -3.37 8.11 13.48
C ASP A 104 -2.58 6.80 13.71
N PRO A 105 -2.69 6.17 14.89
CA PRO A 105 -1.95 4.94 15.21
C PRO A 105 -2.29 3.75 14.30
N GLY A 106 -3.40 3.80 13.58
CA GLY A 106 -3.86 2.76 12.67
C GLY A 106 -3.48 3.00 11.21
N ILE A 107 -2.75 4.07 10.90
CA ILE A 107 -2.42 4.43 9.52
C ILE A 107 -1.55 3.37 8.85
N SER A 108 -2.01 2.85 7.72
CA SER A 108 -1.25 1.87 6.95
C SER A 108 -0.16 2.53 6.12
N CYS A 109 1.02 1.90 6.05
CA CYS A 109 2.15 2.34 5.22
C CYS A 109 1.72 2.67 3.79
N ARG A 110 0.87 1.81 3.19
CA ARG A 110 0.42 1.95 1.80
C ARG A 110 -0.42 3.19 1.50
N LYS A 111 -0.93 3.86 2.55
CA LYS A 111 -1.74 5.08 2.40
C LYS A 111 -0.88 6.22 1.85
N CYS A 112 0.36 6.32 2.33
CA CYS A 112 1.37 7.25 1.80
C CYS A 112 2.38 6.57 0.87
N HIS A 113 2.52 5.24 0.96
CA HIS A 113 3.46 4.46 0.18
C HIS A 113 2.78 3.43 -0.72
N PRO A 114 1.97 3.86 -1.70
CA PRO A 114 1.27 2.93 -2.57
C PRO A 114 2.26 2.21 -3.50
N ASP A 115 1.93 0.96 -3.80
CA ASP A 115 2.62 0.15 -4.80
C ASP A 115 1.63 -0.35 -5.86
N HIS A 116 2.10 -1.12 -6.83
CA HIS A 116 1.33 -1.63 -7.97
C HIS A 116 0.83 -0.55 -8.95
N ARG A 117 1.46 0.63 -8.94
CA ARG A 117 1.06 1.76 -9.81
C ARG A 117 1.90 1.89 -11.08
N GLY A 118 2.87 0.99 -11.32
CA GLY A 118 3.85 1.16 -12.39
C GLY A 118 5.28 0.96 -11.89
N THR A 119 6.18 0.55 -12.79
CA THR A 119 7.62 0.42 -12.45
C THR A 119 8.24 1.77 -12.07
N GLU A 120 7.75 2.86 -12.66
CA GLU A 120 8.26 4.22 -12.43
C GLU A 120 7.39 5.05 -11.47
N ALA A 121 6.29 4.48 -10.96
CA ALA A 121 5.34 5.24 -10.14
C ALA A 121 5.95 5.62 -8.79
N PRO A 122 5.75 6.84 -8.26
CA PRO A 122 6.31 7.25 -6.98
C PRO A 122 5.79 6.37 -5.84
N LEU A 123 6.72 5.86 -5.02
CA LEU A 123 6.43 5.08 -3.81
C LEU A 123 6.11 5.94 -2.59
N THR A 124 6.17 7.26 -2.71
CA THR A 124 5.72 8.18 -1.66
C THR A 124 4.78 9.17 -2.31
N ASP A 125 3.53 9.09 -1.91
CA ASP A 125 2.43 9.93 -2.37
C ASP A 125 1.69 10.45 -1.14
N MET A 126 1.92 11.72 -0.83
CA MET A 126 1.22 12.42 0.24
C MET A 126 0.18 13.40 -0.31
N GLN A 127 -0.08 13.36 -1.63
CA GLN A 127 -1.07 14.21 -2.26
C GLN A 127 -2.45 13.82 -1.73
N ASN A 128 -3.26 14.81 -1.36
CA ASN A 128 -4.59 14.64 -0.77
C ASN A 128 -4.65 14.03 0.64
N LEU A 129 -3.51 13.86 1.32
CA LEU A 129 -3.48 13.51 2.74
C LEU A 129 -3.31 14.77 3.58
N TYR A 130 -4.07 14.86 4.68
CA TYR A 130 -3.84 15.90 5.68
C TYR A 130 -2.45 15.70 6.27
N PHE A 131 -1.48 16.49 5.79
CA PHE A 131 -0.17 16.56 6.41
C PHE A 131 -0.25 17.55 7.58
N PRO A 132 0.01 17.10 8.81
CA PRO A 132 -0.13 17.93 10.00
C PRO A 132 1.06 18.90 10.11
N HIS A 133 0.98 20.00 9.37
CA HIS A 133 1.99 21.07 9.33
C HIS A 133 2.28 21.66 10.72
N ASP A 134 1.26 21.68 11.58
CA ASP A 134 1.37 22.06 12.99
C ASP A 134 2.26 21.10 13.79
N LEU A 135 2.24 19.81 13.48
CA LEU A 135 3.09 18.82 14.15
C LEU A 135 4.57 18.97 13.74
N THR A 136 4.86 19.40 12.50
CA THR A 136 6.24 19.61 12.04
C THR A 136 6.87 20.91 12.54
N GLY A 137 6.14 21.71 13.32
CA GLY A 137 6.56 23.03 13.79
C GLY A 137 6.35 24.14 12.76
N TYR A 138 5.78 23.84 11.59
CA TYR A 138 5.44 24.82 10.55
C TYR A 138 3.95 25.16 10.56
N PHE A 139 3.52 25.95 11.53
CA PHE A 139 2.11 26.32 11.65
C PHE A 139 1.67 27.23 10.48
N LEU A 140 0.77 26.73 9.62
CA LEU A 140 0.20 27.52 8.51
C LEU A 140 -0.50 28.79 9.00
N ILE A 141 -1.07 28.78 10.21
CA ILE A 141 -1.68 29.95 10.82
C ILE A 141 -0.68 31.08 11.12
N ALA A 142 0.60 30.75 11.29
CA ALA A 142 1.67 31.73 11.52
C ALA A 142 2.31 32.21 10.19
N HIS A 143 2.08 31.50 9.09
CA HIS A 143 2.69 31.75 7.79
C HIS A 143 1.63 31.94 6.70
N GLN A 144 0.71 32.89 6.92
CA GLN A 144 -0.38 33.16 5.99
C GLN A 144 0.02 34.06 4.81
N LYS A 145 1.14 34.79 4.93
CA LYS A 145 1.56 35.80 3.96
C LYS A 145 3.01 35.62 3.52
N GLN A 146 3.26 35.92 2.25
CA GLN A 146 4.59 36.02 1.66
C GLN A 146 5.28 37.33 2.10
N SER A 147 6.58 37.46 1.80
CA SER A 147 7.37 38.65 2.15
C SER A 147 6.88 39.95 1.51
N ASP A 148 6.14 39.87 0.41
CA ASP A 148 5.52 41.02 -0.27
C ASP A 148 4.10 41.36 0.24
N GLY A 149 3.60 40.60 1.23
CA GLY A 149 2.30 40.80 1.85
C GLY A 149 1.12 40.10 1.16
N THR A 150 1.35 39.40 0.04
CA THR A 150 0.34 38.53 -0.60
C THR A 150 0.08 37.27 0.24
N SER A 151 -1.10 36.67 0.12
CA SER A 151 -1.43 35.43 0.83
C SER A 151 -0.78 34.23 0.13
N PHE A 152 -0.28 33.27 0.91
CA PHE A 152 0.09 31.97 0.35
C PHE A 152 -1.14 31.24 -0.19
N ILE A 153 -1.01 30.66 -1.38
CA ILE A 153 -1.92 29.65 -1.93
C ILE A 153 -1.27 28.28 -1.89
N CYS A 154 -2.06 27.21 -1.99
CA CYS A 154 -1.56 25.86 -1.80
C CYS A 154 -0.46 25.47 -2.81
N SER A 155 -0.60 25.92 -4.05
CA SER A 155 0.39 25.68 -5.12
C SER A 155 1.72 26.40 -4.87
N ASP A 156 1.79 27.41 -4.00
CA ASP A 156 3.04 28.10 -3.67
C ASP A 156 4.02 27.18 -2.92
N CYS A 157 3.51 26.16 -2.21
CA CYS A 157 4.32 25.19 -1.47
C CYS A 157 4.27 23.78 -2.07
N HIS A 158 3.16 23.41 -2.72
CA HIS A 158 2.95 22.07 -3.28
C HIS A 158 3.13 22.01 -4.81
N GLY A 159 3.40 23.12 -5.48
CA GLY A 159 3.56 23.14 -6.94
C GLY A 159 2.30 22.70 -7.68
N ASN A 160 2.47 21.86 -8.70
CA ASN A 160 1.37 21.31 -9.51
C ASN A 160 0.76 20.02 -8.91
N ASP A 161 1.19 19.61 -7.71
CA ASP A 161 0.80 18.37 -7.06
C ASP A 161 -0.46 18.53 -6.17
N PHE A 162 -1.33 19.51 -6.51
CA PHE A 162 -2.54 19.89 -5.76
C PHE A 162 -3.83 19.48 -6.48
#